data_AF-A0A0D6QCL9-F1
#
_entry.id   AF-A0A0D6QCL9-F1
#
_cell.length_a   1.000
_cell.length_b   1.000
_cell.length_c   1.000
_cell.angle_alpha   90.00
_cell.angle_beta   90.00
_cell.angle_gamma   90.00
#
_symmetry.space_group_name_H-M   'P 1'
#
loop_
_entity.id
_entity.type
_entity.pdbx_description
1 polymer ?
#
loop_
_entity_poly.entity_id
_entity_poly.type
_entity_poly.pdbx_seq_one_letter_code
_entity_poly.pdbx_strand_id
1 'polypeptide(L)'
;MAETGRLLQAARSPVGLSSATARAYAASWRAFVRTQPADSDFPVGTTAVAAWLEARAKAGRPRQSLVVDRAALTAWCAANGEGLDVALPTKQVRRTGAGVDAASLLAVARRCGPDLSGLRDRVLLLLAAALDIGAEALARLTIEDITDTTDGMTVALLRPRSGRHQLRRLRRRRDPAVCPVRHWAAWRDAAQLRWGAAFRGIDVHGTVGDPLSVPGIRFVLDRALGRLDRPAHRARRTKSGSPPESSVRAAARRCTMRAAPDWVQTTLTVSGPVDAVARFRVAAQGPGIIPWQVDFDYEQARLLAPMAGKGAQAATLARLLREASERLHRIALQHQAAGTPACAFDLHRLVPVPGPILEAGADSRAAAAWLQAHWGTLLPLRRVEVEAPRDQRARRSARLVYRFWSAEWTPWQALERVRTNWPELVFDIRPQYARAGTGKTADAA
;
A
#
# COMPACT_ATOMS: atom_id res chain seq x y z
N MET A 1 -12.76 6.03 -62.88
CA MET A 1 -11.36 6.47 -62.83
C MET A 1 -10.91 6.34 -61.39
N ALA A 2 -9.98 5.42 -61.13
CA ALA A 2 -9.56 5.05 -59.78
C ALA A 2 -8.84 6.23 -59.13
N GLU A 3 -9.41 6.79 -58.06
CA GLU A 3 -8.72 7.75 -57.22
C GLU A 3 -7.43 7.09 -56.70
N THR A 4 -6.33 7.75 -57.01
CA THR A 4 -4.96 7.39 -56.63
C THR A 4 -4.90 7.07 -55.15
N GLY A 5 -4.32 5.91 -54.81
CA GLY A 5 -4.20 5.39 -53.45
C GLY A 5 -3.70 6.47 -52.50
N ARG A 6 -4.57 6.91 -51.59
CA ARG A 6 -4.16 7.86 -50.55
C ARG A 6 -3.42 7.07 -49.49
N LEU A 7 -2.16 7.42 -49.27
CA LEU A 7 -1.35 6.81 -48.22
C LEU A 7 -2.02 6.99 -46.85
N LEU A 8 -1.98 5.93 -46.03
CA LEU A 8 -2.51 5.97 -44.66
C LEU A 8 -1.85 7.04 -43.78
N GLN A 9 -0.63 7.45 -44.13
CA GLN A 9 0.14 8.50 -43.46
C GLN A 9 -0.43 9.91 -43.72
N ALA A 10 -1.10 10.11 -44.85
CA ALA A 10 -1.73 11.37 -45.25
C ALA A 10 -3.24 11.41 -44.96
N ALA A 11 -3.74 10.52 -44.08
CA ALA A 11 -5.15 10.43 -43.73
C ALA A 11 -5.67 11.73 -43.08
N ARG A 12 -6.88 12.14 -43.46
CA ARG A 12 -7.57 13.28 -42.83
C ARG A 12 -8.02 12.89 -41.43
N SER A 13 -7.78 13.79 -40.47
CA SER A 13 -8.22 13.58 -39.09
C SER A 13 -9.73 13.75 -38.94
N PRO A 14 -10.40 12.96 -38.09
CA PRO A 14 -11.82 13.16 -37.79
C PRO A 14 -12.06 14.49 -37.06
N VAL A 15 -13.11 15.21 -37.47
CA VAL A 15 -13.49 16.55 -36.97
C VAL A 15 -14.65 16.42 -35.95
N GLY A 16 -14.84 17.42 -35.08
CA GLY A 16 -15.97 17.44 -34.13
C GLY A 16 -15.75 16.66 -32.83
N LEU A 17 -14.51 16.24 -32.54
CA LEU A 17 -14.14 15.51 -31.33
C LEU A 17 -13.65 16.44 -30.21
N SER A 18 -13.87 16.06 -28.95
CA SER A 18 -13.25 16.73 -27.80
C SER A 18 -11.71 16.64 -27.85
N SER A 19 -10.99 17.58 -27.24
CA SER A 19 -9.51 17.61 -27.26
C SER A 19 -8.86 16.37 -26.62
N ALA A 20 -9.52 15.72 -25.66
CA ALA A 20 -9.07 14.46 -25.07
C ALA A 20 -9.29 13.28 -26.03
N THR A 21 -10.45 13.22 -26.69
CA THR A 21 -10.81 12.17 -27.64
C THR A 21 -9.95 12.24 -28.91
N ALA A 22 -9.74 13.44 -29.46
CA ALA A 22 -8.90 13.67 -30.63
C ALA A 22 -7.46 13.18 -30.42
N ARG A 23 -6.87 13.46 -29.24
CA ARG A 23 -5.53 12.97 -28.89
C ARG A 23 -5.47 11.45 -28.77
N ALA A 24 -6.48 10.83 -28.14
CA ALA A 24 -6.56 9.39 -28.02
C ALA A 24 -6.67 8.71 -29.40
N TYR A 25 -7.54 9.23 -30.28
CA TYR A 25 -7.74 8.68 -31.62
C TYR A 25 -6.50 8.85 -32.49
N ALA A 26 -5.84 10.01 -32.45
CA ALA A 26 -4.60 10.25 -33.17
C ALA A 26 -3.45 9.34 -32.69
N ALA A 27 -3.41 8.99 -31.39
CA ALA A 27 -2.43 8.05 -30.86
C ALA A 27 -2.68 6.61 -31.34
N SER A 28 -3.95 6.18 -31.36
CA SER A 28 -4.34 4.87 -31.89
C SER A 28 -4.08 4.74 -33.39
N TRP A 29 -4.41 5.76 -34.19
CA TRP A 29 -4.12 5.79 -35.64
C TRP A 29 -2.64 5.66 -35.93
N ARG A 30 -1.79 6.49 -35.30
CA ARG A 30 -0.33 6.40 -35.45
C ARG A 30 0.23 5.04 -35.04
N ALA A 31 -0.35 4.42 -34.01
CA ALA A 31 0.07 3.08 -33.58
C ALA A 31 -0.32 1.98 -34.58
N PHE A 32 -1.40 2.17 -35.35
CA PHE A 32 -1.80 1.28 -36.43
C PHE A 32 -0.97 1.50 -37.69
N VAL A 33 -0.80 2.74 -38.14
CA VAL A 33 -0.01 3.06 -39.35
C VAL A 33 1.42 2.54 -39.24
N ARG A 34 2.04 2.61 -38.04
CA ARG A 34 3.39 2.07 -37.82
C ARG A 34 3.54 0.55 -38.00
N THR A 35 2.43 -0.20 -37.95
CA THR A 35 2.47 -1.66 -38.18
C THR A 35 2.16 -2.02 -39.63
N GLN A 36 1.81 -1.05 -40.45
CA GLN A 36 1.55 -1.25 -41.87
C GLN A 36 2.81 -0.93 -42.68
N PRO A 37 3.02 -1.58 -43.84
CA PRO A 37 4.05 -1.19 -44.81
C PRO A 37 3.94 0.30 -45.19
N ALA A 38 5.06 0.91 -45.59
CA ALA A 38 5.10 2.33 -45.95
C ALA A 38 4.15 2.67 -47.11
N ASP A 39 3.94 1.72 -48.04
CA ASP A 39 3.12 1.85 -49.25
C ASP A 39 1.65 1.43 -49.02
N SER A 40 1.17 1.46 -47.78
CA SER A 40 -0.22 1.11 -47.48
C SER A 40 -1.15 2.28 -47.79
N ASP A 41 -2.17 2.00 -48.60
CA ASP A 41 -3.17 2.96 -49.05
C ASP A 41 -4.58 2.62 -48.50
N PHE A 42 -5.50 3.57 -48.64
CA PHE A 42 -6.94 3.30 -48.50
C PHE A 42 -7.46 2.46 -49.68
N PRO A 43 -8.45 1.57 -49.48
CA PRO A 43 -9.17 1.29 -48.23
C PRO A 43 -8.35 0.49 -47.22
N VAL A 44 -8.51 0.82 -45.93
CA VAL A 44 -7.91 0.03 -44.87
C VAL A 44 -8.55 -1.36 -44.85
N GLY A 45 -7.78 -2.39 -45.21
CA GLY A 45 -8.26 -3.78 -45.18
C GLY A 45 -8.80 -4.18 -43.80
N THR A 46 -10.04 -4.67 -43.74
CA THR A 46 -10.68 -5.14 -42.50
C THR A 46 -9.87 -6.26 -41.83
N THR A 47 -9.21 -7.10 -42.62
CA THR A 47 -8.30 -8.15 -42.18
C THR A 47 -7.06 -7.60 -41.47
N ALA A 48 -6.46 -6.52 -41.99
CA ALA A 48 -5.29 -5.87 -41.38
C ALA A 48 -5.65 -5.24 -40.03
N VAL A 49 -6.83 -4.63 -39.92
CA VAL A 49 -7.33 -4.06 -38.66
C VAL A 49 -7.67 -5.17 -37.66
N ALA A 50 -8.35 -6.23 -38.09
CA ALA A 50 -8.66 -7.37 -37.24
C ALA A 50 -7.38 -8.03 -36.69
N ALA A 51 -6.40 -8.28 -37.57
CA ALA A 51 -5.10 -8.83 -37.18
C ALA A 51 -4.35 -7.91 -36.21
N TRP A 52 -4.38 -6.58 -36.41
CA TRP A 52 -3.75 -5.64 -35.49
C TRP A 52 -4.45 -5.57 -34.13
N LEU A 53 -5.79 -5.56 -34.09
CA LEU A 53 -6.56 -5.62 -32.86
C LEU A 53 -6.32 -6.94 -32.11
N GLU A 54 -6.20 -8.04 -32.83
CA GLU A 54 -5.84 -9.35 -32.27
C GLU A 54 -4.40 -9.36 -31.74
N ALA A 55 -3.44 -8.79 -32.46
CA ALA A 55 -2.06 -8.64 -32.00
C ALA A 55 -1.98 -7.77 -30.74
N ARG A 56 -2.76 -6.68 -30.66
CA ARG A 56 -2.87 -5.85 -29.44
C ARG A 56 -3.55 -6.57 -28.29
N ALA A 57 -4.55 -7.40 -28.57
CA ALA A 57 -5.18 -8.27 -27.58
C ALA A 57 -4.17 -9.31 -27.05
N LYS A 58 -3.40 -9.95 -27.94
CA LYS A 58 -2.31 -10.89 -27.61
C LYS A 58 -1.20 -10.21 -26.82
N ALA A 59 -0.87 -8.96 -27.14
CA ALA A 59 0.06 -8.11 -26.38
C ALA A 59 -0.48 -7.68 -25.00
N GLY A 60 -1.78 -7.86 -24.74
CA GLY A 60 -2.40 -7.63 -23.43
C GLY A 60 -3.00 -6.25 -23.22
N ARG A 61 -3.41 -5.56 -24.28
CA ARG A 61 -4.17 -4.31 -24.13
C ARG A 61 -5.56 -4.59 -23.56
N PRO A 62 -6.05 -3.78 -22.60
CA PRO A 62 -7.36 -3.99 -21.99
C PRO A 62 -8.49 -3.79 -23.00
N ARG A 63 -9.62 -4.50 -22.84
CA ARG A 63 -10.76 -4.44 -23.78
C ARG A 63 -11.26 -3.01 -24.03
N GLN A 64 -11.26 -2.16 -23.00
CA GLN A 64 -11.63 -0.75 -23.13
C GLN A 64 -10.70 0.01 -24.09
N SER A 65 -9.39 -0.29 -24.08
CA SER A 65 -8.45 0.25 -25.06
C SER A 65 -8.75 -0.26 -26.45
N LEU A 66 -9.09 -1.55 -26.62
CA LEU A 66 -9.43 -2.11 -27.93
C LEU A 66 -10.73 -1.51 -28.51
N VAL A 67 -11.70 -1.18 -27.65
CA VAL A 67 -12.93 -0.46 -28.05
C VAL A 67 -12.59 0.95 -28.55
N VAL A 68 -11.70 1.67 -27.84
CA VAL A 68 -11.22 2.99 -28.24
C VAL A 68 -10.39 2.90 -29.53
N ASP A 69 -9.50 1.91 -29.63
CA ASP A 69 -8.69 1.66 -30.82
C ASP A 69 -9.57 1.37 -32.05
N ARG A 70 -10.60 0.52 -31.90
CA ARG A 70 -11.59 0.26 -32.96
C ARG A 70 -12.33 1.53 -33.35
N ALA A 71 -12.88 2.27 -32.38
CA ALA A 71 -13.63 3.50 -32.65
C ALA A 71 -12.76 4.57 -33.33
N ALA A 72 -11.48 4.67 -32.95
CA ALA A 72 -10.52 5.54 -33.60
C ALA A 72 -10.32 5.15 -35.06
N LEU A 73 -10.04 3.88 -35.35
CA LEU A 73 -9.84 3.41 -36.73
C LEU A 73 -11.11 3.61 -37.58
N THR A 74 -12.29 3.30 -37.04
CA THR A 74 -13.58 3.54 -37.72
C THR A 74 -13.79 5.02 -38.02
N ALA A 75 -13.49 5.92 -37.07
CA ALA A 75 -13.63 7.36 -37.27
C ALA A 75 -12.65 7.92 -38.30
N TRP A 76 -11.41 7.42 -38.34
CA TRP A 76 -10.41 7.81 -39.33
C TRP A 76 -10.74 7.28 -40.73
N CYS A 77 -11.23 6.05 -40.87
CA CYS A 77 -11.74 5.55 -42.14
C CYS A 77 -12.93 6.38 -42.63
N ALA A 78 -13.92 6.64 -41.76
CA ALA A 78 -15.10 7.42 -42.11
C ALA A 78 -14.75 8.85 -42.56
N ALA A 79 -13.78 9.50 -41.89
CA ALA A 79 -13.29 10.84 -42.28
C ALA A 79 -12.58 10.86 -43.65
N ASN A 80 -12.19 9.70 -44.17
CA ASN A 80 -11.56 9.54 -45.48
C ASN A 80 -12.49 8.88 -46.51
N GLY A 81 -13.80 8.75 -46.21
CA GLY A 81 -14.80 8.23 -47.13
C GLY A 81 -15.00 6.72 -47.10
N GLU A 82 -14.40 6.03 -46.12
CA GLU A 82 -14.37 4.57 -46.05
C GLU A 82 -15.16 4.02 -44.86
N GLY A 83 -15.94 2.95 -45.09
CA GLY A 83 -16.64 2.21 -44.03
C GLY A 83 -15.75 1.12 -43.43
N LEU A 84 -15.60 1.10 -42.11
CA LEU A 84 -14.85 0.05 -41.41
C LEU A 84 -15.71 -0.64 -40.36
N ASP A 85 -16.13 -1.87 -40.67
CA ASP A 85 -16.80 -2.77 -39.74
C ASP A 85 -15.88 -3.93 -39.37
N VAL A 86 -15.44 -3.96 -38.10
CA VAL A 86 -14.54 -4.99 -37.56
C VAL A 86 -15.01 -5.41 -36.18
N ALA A 87 -15.24 -6.71 -36.01
CA ALA A 87 -15.57 -7.29 -34.72
C ALA A 87 -14.34 -7.31 -33.79
N LEU A 88 -14.58 -7.11 -32.49
CA LEU A 88 -13.52 -7.28 -31.49
C LEU A 88 -13.22 -8.77 -31.29
N PRO A 89 -11.94 -9.16 -31.07
CA PRO A 89 -11.57 -10.55 -30.80
C PRO A 89 -12.39 -11.15 -29.63
N THR A 90 -12.95 -12.35 -29.85
CA THR A 90 -13.79 -13.09 -28.88
C THR A 90 -12.96 -13.92 -27.91
N LYS A 91 -11.79 -14.42 -28.33
CA LYS A 91 -10.90 -15.27 -27.53
C LYS A 91 -10.12 -14.42 -26.52
N GLN A 92 -10.70 -14.24 -25.33
CA GLN A 92 -10.02 -13.63 -24.20
C GLN A 92 -8.83 -14.52 -23.79
N VAL A 93 -7.60 -14.05 -23.98
CA VAL A 93 -6.57 -14.41 -23.01
C VAL A 93 -7.00 -13.72 -21.72
N ARG A 94 -7.53 -14.47 -20.76
CA ARG A 94 -7.80 -13.95 -19.40
C ARG A 94 -6.46 -13.58 -18.77
N ARG A 95 -5.99 -12.38 -19.11
CA ARG A 95 -4.98 -11.69 -18.32
C ARG A 95 -5.70 -11.13 -17.13
N THR A 96 -5.17 -11.44 -15.96
CA THR A 96 -5.67 -10.88 -14.73
C THR A 96 -5.64 -9.35 -14.80
N GLY A 97 -6.33 -8.62 -13.91
CA GLY A 97 -6.18 -7.16 -13.79
C GLY A 97 -4.71 -6.67 -13.67
N ALA A 98 -3.74 -7.56 -13.42
CA ALA A 98 -2.30 -7.35 -13.46
C ALA A 98 -1.65 -7.41 -14.87
N GLY A 99 -2.40 -7.68 -15.95
CA GLY A 99 -1.89 -7.76 -17.33
C GLY A 99 -1.16 -9.07 -17.68
N VAL A 100 -1.35 -10.12 -16.87
CA VAL A 100 -0.65 -11.43 -16.94
C VAL A 100 -1.62 -12.58 -16.73
N ASP A 101 -1.43 -13.69 -17.43
CA ASP A 101 -2.29 -14.87 -17.27
C ASP A 101 -2.12 -15.50 -15.87
N ALA A 102 -3.20 -16.09 -15.35
CA ALA A 102 -3.21 -16.67 -14.01
C ALA A 102 -2.27 -17.87 -13.85
N ALA A 103 -2.00 -18.63 -14.93
CA ALA A 103 -1.11 -19.79 -14.88
C ALA A 103 0.35 -19.38 -14.64
N SER A 104 0.81 -18.32 -15.31
CA SER A 104 2.13 -17.71 -15.07
C SER A 104 2.27 -17.22 -13.63
N LEU A 105 1.26 -16.54 -13.07
CA LEU A 105 1.28 -16.09 -11.68
C LEU A 105 1.35 -17.26 -10.69
N LEU A 106 0.62 -18.35 -10.94
CA LEU A 106 0.68 -19.57 -10.13
C LEU A 106 2.04 -20.26 -10.21
N ALA A 107 2.63 -20.35 -11.41
CA ALA A 107 3.95 -20.93 -11.61
C ALA A 107 5.04 -20.13 -10.87
N VAL A 108 4.96 -18.80 -10.93
CA VAL A 108 5.89 -17.91 -10.24
C VAL A 108 5.71 -17.99 -8.72
N ALA A 109 4.48 -18.04 -8.23
CA ALA A 109 4.18 -18.15 -6.79
C ALA A 109 4.85 -19.38 -6.16
N ARG A 110 4.95 -20.50 -6.88
CA ARG A 110 5.66 -21.71 -6.44
C ARG A 110 7.16 -21.50 -6.22
N ARG A 111 7.77 -20.54 -6.92
CA ARG A 111 9.21 -20.22 -6.85
C ARG A 111 9.56 -19.23 -5.74
N CYS A 112 8.58 -18.57 -5.14
CA CYS A 112 8.82 -17.66 -4.00
C CYS A 112 9.48 -18.43 -2.85
N GLY A 113 10.42 -17.83 -2.13
CA GLY A 113 11.10 -18.44 -1.00
C GLY A 113 10.21 -18.59 0.25
N PRO A 114 10.70 -19.27 1.30
CA PRO A 114 10.04 -19.36 2.60
C PRO A 114 10.31 -18.14 3.49
N ASP A 115 11.15 -17.21 3.04
CA ASP A 115 11.46 -15.96 3.73
C ASP A 115 10.24 -15.02 3.76
N LEU A 116 10.27 -14.00 4.61
CA LEU A 116 9.13 -13.11 4.80
C LEU A 116 8.70 -12.41 3.49
N SER A 117 9.66 -12.03 2.64
CA SER A 117 9.37 -11.46 1.32
C SER A 117 8.78 -12.50 0.38
N GLY A 118 9.33 -13.72 0.38
CA GLY A 118 8.76 -14.86 -0.34
C GLY A 118 7.31 -15.16 0.05
N LEU A 119 6.98 -15.15 1.35
CA LEU A 119 5.61 -15.33 1.84
C LEU A 119 4.67 -14.23 1.33
N ARG A 120 5.07 -12.95 1.46
CA ARG A 120 4.31 -11.80 0.95
C ARG A 120 4.06 -11.90 -0.54
N ASP A 121 5.13 -12.09 -1.31
CA ASP A 121 5.06 -12.08 -2.77
C ASP A 121 4.23 -13.26 -3.27
N ARG A 122 4.36 -14.43 -2.62
CA ARG A 122 3.56 -15.61 -2.94
C ARG A 122 2.08 -15.34 -2.74
N VAL A 123 1.65 -14.86 -1.57
CA VAL A 123 0.22 -14.60 -1.36
C VAL A 123 -0.28 -13.48 -2.29
N LEU A 124 0.53 -12.45 -2.55
CA LEU A 124 0.19 -11.36 -3.47
C LEU A 124 -0.10 -11.90 -4.88
N LEU A 125 0.78 -12.75 -5.40
CA LEU A 125 0.61 -13.41 -6.71
C LEU A 125 -0.61 -14.33 -6.74
N LEU A 126 -0.85 -15.08 -5.67
CA LEU A 126 -2.01 -15.98 -5.57
C LEU A 126 -3.34 -15.21 -5.49
N LEU A 127 -3.39 -14.08 -4.78
CA LEU A 127 -4.57 -13.22 -4.74
C LEU A 127 -4.81 -12.53 -6.09
N ALA A 128 -3.76 -12.02 -6.74
CA ALA A 128 -3.85 -11.48 -8.10
C ALA A 128 -4.45 -12.51 -9.08
N ALA A 129 -3.94 -13.75 -9.03
CA ALA A 129 -4.38 -14.85 -9.87
C ALA A 129 -5.82 -15.30 -9.58
N ALA A 130 -6.17 -15.45 -8.30
CA ALA A 130 -7.46 -16.02 -7.89
C ALA A 130 -8.62 -15.02 -7.99
N LEU A 131 -8.35 -13.73 -7.75
CA LEU A 131 -9.36 -12.68 -7.78
C LEU A 131 -9.46 -11.97 -9.14
N ASP A 132 -8.47 -12.16 -10.01
CA ASP A 132 -8.34 -11.43 -11.27
C ASP A 132 -8.23 -9.91 -11.01
N ILE A 133 -7.20 -9.51 -10.26
CA ILE A 133 -6.99 -8.13 -9.84
C ILE A 133 -5.56 -7.64 -10.11
N GLY A 134 -5.42 -6.34 -10.33
CA GLY A 134 -4.15 -5.65 -10.58
C GLY A 134 -3.55 -4.98 -9.35
N ALA A 135 -2.38 -4.34 -9.55
CA ALA A 135 -1.61 -3.69 -8.49
C ALA A 135 -2.39 -2.61 -7.74
N GLU A 136 -3.29 -1.89 -8.42
CA GLU A 136 -4.12 -0.85 -7.83
C GLU A 136 -5.12 -1.41 -6.82
N ALA A 137 -5.72 -2.56 -7.12
CA ALA A 137 -6.69 -3.19 -6.23
C ALA A 137 -5.99 -3.85 -5.04
N LEU A 138 -4.83 -4.47 -5.28
CA LEU A 138 -4.00 -5.05 -4.21
C LEU A 138 -3.48 -3.97 -3.24
N ALA A 139 -3.06 -2.80 -3.74
CA ALA A 139 -2.56 -1.72 -2.88
C ALA A 139 -3.63 -1.15 -1.94
N ARG A 140 -4.90 -1.24 -2.33
CA ARG A 140 -6.04 -0.77 -1.53
C ARG A 140 -6.61 -1.83 -0.60
N LEU A 141 -6.22 -3.09 -0.78
CA LEU A 141 -6.77 -4.20 -0.02
C LEU A 141 -6.31 -4.09 1.42
N THR A 142 -7.26 -4.08 2.35
CA THR A 142 -6.95 -4.09 3.78
C THR A 142 -7.22 -5.47 4.39
N ILE A 143 -6.72 -5.71 5.60
CA ILE A 143 -6.93 -6.97 6.33
C ILE A 143 -8.41 -7.16 6.62
N GLU A 144 -9.13 -6.08 6.92
CA GLU A 144 -10.56 -6.08 7.23
C GLU A 144 -11.42 -6.41 5.99
N ASP A 145 -10.88 -6.17 4.78
CA ASP A 145 -11.54 -6.59 3.55
C ASP A 145 -11.40 -8.11 3.33
N ILE A 146 -10.61 -8.84 4.13
CA ILE A 146 -10.38 -10.29 4.01
C ILE A 146 -10.93 -11.00 5.25
N THR A 147 -12.02 -11.73 5.08
CA THR A 147 -12.66 -12.49 6.16
C THR A 147 -12.45 -13.98 5.97
N ASP A 148 -11.88 -14.65 6.97
CA ASP A 148 -11.76 -16.10 6.99
C ASP A 148 -13.16 -16.74 7.14
N THR A 149 -13.38 -17.84 6.42
CA THR A 149 -14.62 -18.62 6.47
C THR A 149 -14.26 -20.09 6.68
N THR A 150 -15.21 -20.92 7.10
CA THR A 150 -15.00 -22.37 7.31
C THR A 150 -14.36 -23.02 6.07
N ASP A 151 -14.88 -22.73 4.89
CA ASP A 151 -14.45 -23.36 3.62
C ASP A 151 -13.36 -22.59 2.84
N GLY A 152 -12.91 -21.45 3.35
CA GLY A 152 -11.93 -20.61 2.66
C GLY A 152 -11.84 -19.18 3.19
N MET A 153 -11.87 -18.19 2.30
CA MET A 153 -11.91 -16.77 2.68
C MET A 153 -12.77 -15.96 1.72
N THR A 154 -13.34 -14.87 2.22
CA THR A 154 -14.09 -13.89 1.42
C THR A 154 -13.28 -12.61 1.34
N VAL A 155 -13.15 -12.06 0.13
CA VAL A 155 -12.41 -10.80 -0.11
C VAL A 155 -13.39 -9.74 -0.64
N ALA A 156 -13.48 -8.61 0.06
CA ALA A 156 -14.35 -7.48 -0.25
C ALA A 156 -13.60 -6.44 -1.10
N LEU A 157 -13.74 -6.52 -2.42
CA LEU A 157 -13.03 -5.61 -3.34
C LEU A 157 -13.81 -4.31 -3.55
N LEU A 158 -13.26 -3.17 -3.13
CA LEU A 158 -13.83 -1.86 -3.40
C LEU A 158 -13.78 -1.52 -4.90
N ARG A 159 -14.93 -1.23 -5.50
CA ARG A 159 -15.01 -0.77 -6.90
C ARG A 159 -14.91 0.76 -6.98
N PRO A 160 -13.81 1.34 -7.52
CA PRO A 160 -13.55 2.78 -7.43
C PRO A 160 -14.63 3.66 -8.06
N ARG A 161 -15.27 3.20 -9.14
CA ARG A 161 -16.31 3.96 -9.84
C ARG A 161 -17.69 3.89 -9.18
N SER A 162 -17.98 2.82 -8.45
CA SER A 162 -19.32 2.60 -7.86
C SER A 162 -19.38 2.74 -6.35
N GLY A 163 -18.23 2.84 -5.66
CA GLY A 163 -18.14 2.88 -4.19
C GLY A 163 -18.58 1.60 -3.47
N ARG A 164 -19.24 0.66 -4.17
CA ARG A 164 -19.70 -0.62 -3.63
C ARG A 164 -18.57 -1.64 -3.51
N HIS A 165 -18.58 -2.42 -2.44
CA HIS A 165 -17.72 -3.59 -2.26
C HIS A 165 -18.30 -4.79 -3.03
N GLN A 166 -17.46 -5.44 -3.83
CA GLN A 166 -17.78 -6.71 -4.49
C GLN A 166 -17.15 -7.85 -3.70
N LEU A 167 -17.98 -8.68 -3.07
CA LEU A 167 -17.52 -9.85 -2.32
C LEU A 167 -17.11 -10.98 -3.28
N ARG A 168 -15.91 -11.50 -3.09
CA ARG A 168 -15.36 -12.64 -3.86
C ARG A 168 -14.97 -13.75 -2.90
N ARG A 169 -15.65 -14.89 -2.99
CA ARG A 169 -15.34 -16.08 -2.19
C ARG A 169 -14.21 -16.87 -2.85
N LEU A 170 -13.18 -17.19 -2.07
CA LEU A 170 -12.05 -18.02 -2.44
C LEU A 170 -12.07 -19.29 -1.60
N ARG A 171 -12.19 -20.44 -2.24
CA ARG A 171 -12.14 -21.74 -1.56
C ARG A 171 -10.69 -22.17 -1.30
N ARG A 172 -10.47 -22.97 -0.27
CA ARG A 172 -9.18 -23.66 -0.08
C ARG A 172 -8.90 -24.55 -1.30
N ARG A 173 -7.71 -24.43 -1.89
CA ARG A 173 -7.27 -25.31 -2.98
C ARG A 173 -6.71 -26.62 -2.43
N ARG A 174 -6.86 -27.71 -3.18
CA ARG A 174 -6.29 -29.02 -2.87
C ARG A 174 -4.77 -29.00 -2.88
N ASP A 175 -4.18 -28.36 -3.90
CA ASP A 175 -2.73 -28.13 -3.96
C ASP A 175 -2.34 -27.08 -2.90
N PRO A 176 -1.59 -27.45 -1.84
CA PRO A 176 -1.22 -26.54 -0.77
C PRO A 176 -0.26 -25.45 -1.25
N ALA A 177 0.58 -25.72 -2.26
CA ALA A 177 1.60 -24.79 -2.75
C ALA A 177 1.02 -23.55 -3.43
N VAL A 178 -0.22 -23.65 -3.93
CA VAL A 178 -0.92 -22.54 -4.60
C VAL A 178 -2.22 -22.15 -3.90
N CYS A 179 -2.43 -22.59 -2.66
CA CYS A 179 -3.63 -22.28 -1.91
C CYS A 179 -3.57 -20.83 -1.37
N PRO A 180 -4.39 -19.88 -1.87
CA PRO A 180 -4.34 -18.49 -1.43
C PRO A 180 -4.74 -18.33 0.04
N VAL A 181 -5.69 -19.15 0.52
CA VAL A 181 -6.15 -19.12 1.92
C VAL A 181 -5.02 -19.51 2.88
N ARG A 182 -4.27 -20.57 2.57
CA ARG A 182 -3.13 -21.01 3.39
C ARG A 182 -2.02 -19.97 3.41
N HIS A 183 -1.69 -19.41 2.25
CA HIS A 183 -0.61 -18.44 2.15
C HIS A 183 -0.99 -17.06 2.70
N TRP A 184 -2.28 -16.70 2.69
CA TRP A 184 -2.78 -15.53 3.40
C TRP A 184 -2.61 -15.67 4.91
N ALA A 185 -3.02 -16.80 5.49
CA ALA A 185 -2.80 -17.06 6.91
C ALA A 185 -1.30 -17.02 7.26
N ALA A 186 -0.46 -17.73 6.49
CA ALA A 186 0.99 -17.75 6.71
C ALA A 186 1.64 -16.36 6.63
N TRP A 187 1.24 -15.54 5.65
CA TRP A 187 1.72 -14.16 5.54
C TRP A 187 1.22 -13.31 6.70
N ARG A 188 -0.08 -13.32 7.01
CA ARG A 188 -0.67 -12.53 8.08
C ARG A 188 0.00 -12.80 9.42
N ASP A 189 0.24 -14.08 9.72
CA ASP A 189 0.84 -14.51 10.97
C ASP A 189 2.34 -14.14 11.03
N ALA A 190 3.09 -14.40 9.95
CA ALA A 190 4.52 -14.08 9.90
C ALA A 190 4.81 -12.57 9.90
N ALA A 191 3.95 -11.78 9.25
CA ALA A 191 4.04 -10.33 9.20
C ALA A 191 3.37 -9.63 10.38
N GLN A 192 2.77 -10.39 11.30
CA GLN A 192 2.00 -9.90 12.44
C GLN A 192 0.99 -8.82 12.04
N LEU A 193 0.32 -9.03 10.90
CA LEU A 193 -0.63 -8.10 10.33
C LEU A 193 -1.92 -8.09 11.15
N ARG A 194 -2.22 -6.95 11.78
CA ARG A 194 -3.41 -6.80 12.65
C ARG A 194 -4.55 -6.03 12.00
N TRP A 195 -4.24 -4.92 11.34
CA TRP A 195 -5.21 -4.03 10.69
C TRP A 195 -4.53 -3.14 9.63
N GLY A 196 -5.35 -2.51 8.79
CA GLY A 196 -4.89 -1.67 7.68
C GLY A 196 -4.42 -2.49 6.49
N ALA A 197 -3.43 -1.98 5.74
CA ALA A 197 -3.03 -2.56 4.46
C ALA A 197 -2.64 -4.05 4.56
N ALA A 198 -3.21 -4.87 3.67
CA ALA A 198 -2.94 -6.30 3.57
C ALA A 198 -1.51 -6.59 3.10
N PHE A 199 -0.90 -5.65 2.39
CA PHE A 199 0.46 -5.75 1.87
C PHE A 199 1.29 -4.57 2.31
N ARG A 200 2.48 -4.88 2.84
CA ARG A 200 3.42 -3.91 3.40
C ARG A 200 4.82 -4.15 2.84
N GLY A 201 5.60 -3.08 2.78
CA GLY A 201 7.01 -3.10 2.43
C GLY A 201 7.76 -4.06 3.33
N ILE A 202 8.75 -4.73 2.76
CA ILE A 202 9.71 -5.49 3.54
C ILE A 202 11.06 -4.90 3.21
N ASP A 203 11.75 -4.46 4.24
CA ASP A 203 13.08 -3.88 4.20
C ASP A 203 14.13 -5.02 4.07
N VAL A 204 15.37 -4.67 3.69
CA VAL A 204 16.49 -5.58 3.41
C VAL A 204 16.92 -6.54 4.56
N HIS A 205 16.56 -6.25 5.81
CA HIS A 205 16.71 -7.08 7.02
C HIS A 205 15.43 -7.82 7.40
N GLY A 206 14.38 -7.75 6.55
CA GLY A 206 13.23 -8.65 6.64
C GLY A 206 12.17 -8.22 7.63
N THR A 207 12.00 -6.93 7.89
CA THR A 207 10.93 -6.39 8.73
C THR A 207 9.76 -5.84 7.91
N VAL A 208 8.56 -5.80 8.49
CA VAL A 208 7.36 -5.29 7.81
C VAL A 208 7.22 -3.79 8.09
N GLY A 209 7.20 -2.99 7.03
CA GLY A 209 7.15 -1.53 7.08
C GLY A 209 5.81 -0.93 6.63
N ASP A 210 5.91 0.18 5.90
CA ASP A 210 4.74 0.93 5.41
C ASP A 210 3.92 0.15 4.36
N PRO A 211 2.65 0.51 4.13
CA PRO A 211 1.82 -0.07 3.07
C PRO A 211 2.51 -0.10 1.70
N LEU A 212 2.39 -1.21 0.99
CA LEU A 212 2.98 -1.33 -0.35
C LEU A 212 2.23 -0.41 -1.32
N SER A 213 2.96 0.55 -1.89
CA SER A 213 2.41 1.46 -2.90
C SER A 213 2.11 0.71 -4.22
N VAL A 214 1.25 1.27 -5.07
CA VAL A 214 0.96 0.69 -6.40
C VAL A 214 2.25 0.44 -7.21
N PRO A 215 3.21 1.38 -7.30
CA PRO A 215 4.51 1.11 -7.93
C PRO A 215 5.28 -0.04 -7.29
N GLY A 216 5.26 -0.15 -5.96
CA GLY A 216 5.90 -1.25 -5.24
C GLY A 216 5.30 -2.61 -5.57
N ILE A 217 3.97 -2.71 -5.66
CA ILE A 217 3.28 -3.94 -6.07
C ILE A 217 3.61 -4.30 -7.52
N ARG A 218 3.63 -3.32 -8.43
CA ARG A 218 4.05 -3.54 -9.82
C ARG A 218 5.48 -4.06 -9.90
N PHE A 219 6.40 -3.48 -9.13
CA PHE A 219 7.78 -3.95 -9.06
C PHE A 219 7.86 -5.40 -8.59
N VAL A 220 7.10 -5.79 -7.56
CA VAL A 220 7.04 -7.20 -7.11
C VAL A 220 6.53 -8.11 -8.23
N LEU A 221 5.46 -7.73 -8.92
CA LEU A 221 4.90 -8.49 -10.03
C LEU A 221 5.92 -8.64 -11.18
N ASP A 222 6.53 -7.55 -11.61
CA ASP A 222 7.49 -7.53 -12.72
C ASP A 222 8.78 -8.30 -12.39
N ARG A 223 9.29 -8.16 -11.15
CA ARG A 223 10.44 -8.93 -10.66
C ARG A 223 10.12 -10.43 -10.67
N ALA A 224 8.98 -10.82 -10.12
CA ALA A 224 8.61 -12.23 -10.02
C ALA A 224 8.41 -12.87 -11.40
N LEU A 225 7.97 -12.07 -12.39
CA LEU A 225 7.79 -12.49 -13.78
C LEU A 225 9.07 -12.39 -14.63
N GLY A 226 10.20 -11.98 -14.04
CA GLY A 226 11.46 -11.85 -14.77
C GLY A 226 11.47 -10.76 -15.83
N ARG A 227 10.63 -9.73 -15.69
CA ARG A 227 10.49 -8.61 -16.65
C ARG A 227 11.41 -7.43 -16.35
N LEU A 228 12.38 -7.62 -15.45
CA LEU A 228 13.39 -6.62 -15.14
C LEU A 228 14.61 -6.83 -16.05
N ASP A 229 14.63 -6.16 -17.19
CA ASP A 229 15.90 -5.85 -17.86
C ASP A 229 16.64 -4.80 -16.99
N ARG A 230 17.85 -5.11 -16.51
CA ARG A 230 18.68 -4.27 -15.59
C ARG A 230 19.17 -2.95 -16.25
N PRO A 231 19.65 -1.92 -15.49
CA PRO A 231 19.75 -1.81 -14.02
C PRO A 231 18.98 -0.61 -13.42
N ALA A 232 18.83 -0.62 -12.10
CA ALA A 232 18.31 0.51 -11.32
C ALA A 232 19.28 1.71 -11.35
N HIS A 233 19.02 2.69 -12.21
CA HIS A 233 19.67 4.00 -12.10
C HIS A 233 18.90 4.86 -11.09
N ARG A 234 19.59 5.26 -10.00
CA ARG A 234 19.20 6.33 -9.08
C ARG A 234 18.77 7.57 -9.87
N ALA A 235 17.47 7.81 -10.03
CA ALA A 235 16.98 9.09 -10.52
C ALA A 235 17.13 10.14 -9.42
N ARG A 236 18.33 10.75 -9.38
CA ARG A 236 18.60 12.04 -8.76
C ARG A 236 17.52 13.01 -9.28
N ARG A 237 16.64 13.50 -8.40
CA ARG A 237 15.63 14.51 -8.74
C ARG A 237 16.33 15.77 -9.21
N THR A 238 16.36 16.02 -10.51
CA THR A 238 16.63 17.35 -11.05
C THR A 238 15.40 18.23 -10.83
N LYS A 239 15.58 19.30 -10.06
CA LYS A 239 14.62 20.40 -9.88
C LYS A 239 14.22 20.94 -11.26
N SER A 240 12.96 20.77 -11.64
CA SER A 240 12.32 21.66 -12.61
C SER A 240 11.70 22.84 -11.86
N GLY A 241 11.97 24.04 -12.39
CA GLY A 241 11.76 25.34 -11.75
C GLY A 241 10.36 25.55 -11.20
N SER A 242 10.32 26.21 -10.05
CA SER A 242 9.08 26.64 -9.42
C SER A 242 8.90 28.14 -9.57
N PRO A 243 7.66 28.62 -9.81
CA PRO A 243 7.32 30.05 -9.82
C PRO A 243 7.45 30.67 -8.42
N PRO A 244 7.47 32.02 -8.30
CA PRO A 244 7.87 32.72 -7.07
C PRO A 244 6.95 32.42 -5.88
N GLU A 245 7.55 32.57 -4.71
CA GLU A 245 7.16 31.96 -3.45
C GLU A 245 5.87 32.54 -2.86
N SER A 246 4.85 31.70 -2.66
CA SER A 246 3.75 32.00 -1.76
C SER A 246 4.09 31.52 -0.34
N SER A 247 3.65 32.29 0.66
CA SER A 247 3.78 32.01 2.11
C SER A 247 3.31 30.60 2.52
N VAL A 248 2.42 29.99 1.73
CA VAL A 248 1.92 28.62 1.88
C VAL A 248 3.02 27.57 1.61
N ARG A 249 3.92 27.81 0.66
CA ARG A 249 5.07 26.92 0.42
C ARG A 249 6.11 26.99 1.53
N ALA A 250 6.29 28.16 2.15
CA ALA A 250 7.15 28.29 3.33
C ALA A 250 6.59 27.51 4.52
N ALA A 251 5.27 27.52 4.73
CA ALA A 251 4.61 26.69 5.74
C ALA A 251 4.73 25.18 5.43
N ALA A 252 4.52 24.77 4.18
CA ALA A 252 4.68 23.36 3.76
C ALA A 252 6.14 22.86 3.85
N ARG A 253 7.12 23.74 3.64
CA ARG A 253 8.55 23.44 3.86
C ARG A 253 8.89 23.26 5.34
N ARG A 254 8.30 24.06 6.22
CA ARG A 254 8.46 23.89 7.68
C ARG A 254 7.92 22.52 8.16
N CYS A 255 6.88 21.98 7.52
CA CYS A 255 6.39 20.63 7.81
C CYS A 255 7.21 19.48 7.19
N THR A 256 8.05 19.74 6.18
CA THR A 256 8.77 18.68 5.43
C THR A 256 10.23 18.49 5.85
N MET A 257 10.68 19.16 6.92
CA MET A 257 12.00 18.92 7.53
C MET A 257 11.92 18.79 9.06
N ARG A 258 11.05 17.92 9.58
CA ARG A 258 11.44 17.25 10.83
C ARG A 258 12.36 16.13 10.41
N ALA A 259 13.64 16.19 10.79
CA ALA A 259 14.54 15.05 10.63
C ALA A 259 13.82 13.82 11.20
N ALA A 260 13.85 12.70 10.47
CA ALA A 260 13.32 11.46 11.01
C ALA A 260 14.05 11.19 12.32
N PRO A 261 13.33 10.91 13.42
CA PRO A 261 13.98 10.76 14.70
C PRO A 261 14.87 9.52 14.69
N ASP A 262 15.98 9.58 15.41
CA ASP A 262 16.77 8.39 15.66
C ASP A 262 15.92 7.38 16.42
N TRP A 263 16.08 6.09 16.12
CA TRP A 263 15.30 5.04 16.78
C TRP A 263 16.21 4.24 17.70
N VAL A 264 15.84 4.17 18.98
CA VAL A 264 16.58 3.43 20.00
C VAL A 264 15.81 2.15 20.33
N GLN A 265 16.45 0.99 20.12
CA GLN A 265 15.89 -0.27 20.59
C GLN A 265 16.12 -0.39 22.09
N THR A 266 15.05 -0.62 22.85
CA THR A 266 15.11 -0.79 24.30
C THR A 266 14.60 -2.18 24.66
N THR A 267 15.34 -2.86 25.53
CA THR A 267 14.87 -4.07 26.21
C THR A 267 14.45 -3.71 27.62
N LEU A 268 13.18 -3.94 27.95
CA LEU A 268 12.63 -3.76 29.30
C LEU A 268 12.36 -5.14 29.90
N THR A 269 13.03 -5.46 31.00
CA THR A 269 12.72 -6.65 31.81
C THR A 269 11.91 -6.24 33.02
N VAL A 270 10.75 -6.86 33.20
CA VAL A 270 9.89 -6.70 34.39
C VAL A 270 9.92 -8.01 35.18
N SER A 271 10.28 -7.95 36.45
CA SER A 271 10.33 -9.12 37.34
C SER A 271 9.70 -8.84 38.69
N GLY A 272 9.08 -9.84 39.29
CA GLY A 272 8.44 -9.71 40.60
C GLY A 272 7.54 -10.91 40.91
N PRO A 273 6.63 -10.79 41.88
CA PRO A 273 5.63 -11.82 42.18
C PRO A 273 4.81 -12.19 40.94
N VAL A 274 4.50 -13.48 40.78
CA VAL A 274 3.79 -13.98 39.58
C VAL A 274 2.48 -13.23 39.32
N ASP A 275 1.68 -13.01 40.36
CA ASP A 275 0.38 -12.34 40.23
C ASP A 275 0.53 -10.86 39.86
N ALA A 276 1.54 -10.18 40.41
CA ALA A 276 1.83 -8.80 40.08
C ALA A 276 2.29 -8.65 38.63
N VAL A 277 3.17 -9.54 38.16
CA VAL A 277 3.62 -9.56 36.75
C VAL A 277 2.46 -9.88 35.81
N ALA A 278 1.55 -10.79 36.21
CA ALA A 278 0.37 -11.10 35.42
C ALA A 278 -0.61 -9.92 35.33
N ARG A 279 -0.88 -9.22 36.45
CA ARG A 279 -1.68 -7.99 36.47
C ARG A 279 -1.05 -6.90 35.62
N PHE A 280 0.26 -6.71 35.72
CA PHE A 280 0.99 -5.74 34.91
C PHE A 280 0.89 -6.05 33.42
N ARG A 281 1.05 -7.32 33.03
CA ARG A 281 0.93 -7.74 31.63
C ARG A 281 -0.44 -7.39 31.05
N VAL A 282 -1.52 -7.57 31.82
CA VAL A 282 -2.88 -7.21 31.39
C VAL A 282 -3.04 -5.69 31.31
N ALA A 283 -2.52 -4.95 32.29
CA ALA A 283 -2.57 -3.48 32.30
C ALA A 283 -1.78 -2.84 31.15
N ALA A 284 -0.63 -3.41 30.80
CA ALA A 284 0.24 -2.94 29.72
C ALA A 284 -0.29 -3.30 28.32
N GLN A 285 -1.20 -4.27 28.20
CA GLN A 285 -1.79 -4.63 26.92
C GLN A 285 -2.81 -3.59 26.46
N GLY A 286 -2.73 -3.24 25.17
CA GLY A 286 -3.55 -2.19 24.59
C GLY A 286 -3.60 -2.21 23.07
N PRO A 287 -4.30 -1.25 22.47
CA PRO A 287 -4.40 -1.12 21.02
C PRO A 287 -3.08 -0.65 20.37
N GLY A 288 -2.11 -0.12 21.13
CA GLY A 288 -0.80 0.30 20.63
C GLY A 288 -0.83 1.59 19.79
N ILE A 289 -1.90 2.36 19.92
CA ILE A 289 -2.13 3.61 19.21
C ILE A 289 -2.63 4.67 20.19
N ILE A 290 -2.23 5.92 19.96
CA ILE A 290 -2.78 7.06 20.69
C ILE A 290 -4.03 7.53 19.94
N PRO A 291 -5.17 7.71 20.64
CA PRO A 291 -6.43 8.08 20.01
C PRO A 291 -6.54 9.58 19.77
N TRP A 292 -5.65 10.12 18.94
CA TRP A 292 -5.69 11.51 18.53
C TRP A 292 -7.06 11.84 17.94
N GLN A 293 -7.67 12.96 18.34
CA GLN A 293 -8.79 13.47 17.58
C GLN A 293 -8.23 14.09 16.29
N VAL A 294 -8.77 13.67 15.16
CA VAL A 294 -8.34 14.16 13.85
C VAL A 294 -9.46 14.98 13.25
N ASP A 295 -9.21 16.28 13.08
CA ASP A 295 -10.04 17.14 12.24
C ASP A 295 -9.68 16.89 10.77
N PHE A 296 -10.47 16.03 10.11
CA PHE A 296 -10.26 15.67 8.71
C PHE A 296 -10.57 16.79 7.73
N ASP A 297 -11.39 17.77 8.12
CA ASP A 297 -11.65 18.96 7.30
C ASP A 297 -10.41 19.87 7.31
N TYR A 298 -9.82 20.09 8.48
CA TYR A 298 -8.55 20.80 8.61
C TYR A 298 -7.40 20.07 7.90
N GLU A 299 -7.27 18.76 8.09
CA GLU A 299 -6.22 17.95 7.43
C GLU A 299 -6.40 17.93 5.91
N GLN A 300 -7.65 17.89 5.41
CA GLN A 300 -7.91 18.07 3.98
C GLN A 300 -7.46 19.44 3.49
N ALA A 301 -7.83 20.52 4.19
CA ALA A 301 -7.45 21.88 3.82
C ALA A 301 -5.93 22.09 3.83
N ARG A 302 -5.24 21.49 4.80
CA ARG A 302 -3.79 21.66 5.00
C ARG A 302 -2.95 20.75 4.09
N LEU A 303 -3.25 19.45 4.02
CA LEU A 303 -2.41 18.47 3.33
C LEU A 303 -2.85 18.22 1.89
N LEU A 304 -4.17 18.20 1.65
CA LEU A 304 -4.74 17.69 0.40
C LEU A 304 -5.22 18.81 -0.54
N ALA A 305 -5.59 19.98 -0.04
CA ALA A 305 -5.99 21.12 -0.87
C ALA A 305 -4.89 21.60 -1.83
N PRO A 306 -3.60 21.66 -1.42
CA PRO A 306 -2.51 21.97 -2.36
C PRO A 306 -2.39 20.93 -3.51
N MET A 307 -2.77 19.68 -3.25
CA MET A 307 -2.84 18.64 -4.27
C MET A 307 -4.08 18.78 -5.14
N ALA A 308 -5.23 19.09 -4.55
CA ALA A 308 -6.50 19.26 -5.26
C ALA A 308 -6.48 20.41 -6.27
N GLY A 309 -5.71 21.46 -6.01
CA GLY A 309 -5.50 22.58 -6.95
C GLY A 309 -4.81 22.21 -8.26
N LYS A 310 -4.30 20.98 -8.42
CA LYS A 310 -3.68 20.48 -9.66
C LYS A 310 -4.69 20.00 -10.72
N GLY A 311 -5.98 20.08 -10.45
CA GLY A 311 -7.07 19.76 -11.39
C GLY A 311 -8.03 18.69 -10.88
N ALA A 312 -9.12 18.46 -11.62
CA ALA A 312 -10.26 17.63 -11.21
C ALA A 312 -9.88 16.19 -10.78
N GLN A 313 -8.90 15.58 -11.44
CA GLN A 313 -8.42 14.23 -11.08
C GLN A 313 -7.66 14.24 -9.74
N ALA A 314 -6.87 15.28 -9.48
CA ALA A 314 -6.13 15.42 -8.24
C ALA A 314 -7.06 15.75 -7.06
N ALA A 315 -8.11 16.54 -7.30
CA ALA A 315 -9.17 16.78 -6.33
C ALA A 315 -9.94 15.49 -5.98
N THR A 316 -10.23 14.65 -6.99
CA THR A 316 -10.84 13.33 -6.76
C THR A 316 -9.94 12.43 -5.92
N LEU A 317 -8.63 12.41 -6.20
CA LEU A 317 -7.67 11.64 -5.42
C LEU A 317 -7.56 12.16 -3.97
N ALA A 318 -7.53 13.47 -3.78
CA ALA A 318 -7.55 14.10 -2.45
C ALA A 318 -8.74 13.62 -1.63
N ARG A 319 -9.95 13.65 -2.19
CA ARG A 319 -11.16 13.14 -1.52
C ARG A 319 -11.03 11.66 -1.15
N LEU A 320 -10.56 10.81 -2.08
CA LEU A 320 -10.38 9.38 -1.81
C LEU A 320 -9.34 9.11 -0.71
N LEU A 321 -8.27 9.90 -0.65
CA LEU A 321 -7.27 9.78 0.42
C LEU A 321 -7.86 10.19 1.77
N ARG A 322 -8.65 11.26 1.83
CA ARG A 322 -9.38 11.64 3.05
C ARG A 322 -10.28 10.52 3.52
N GLU A 323 -11.15 10.01 2.65
CA GLU A 323 -12.09 8.93 2.98
C GLU A 323 -11.37 7.68 3.49
N ALA A 324 -10.22 7.34 2.90
CA ALA A 324 -9.39 6.23 3.35
C ALA A 324 -8.78 6.48 4.73
N SER A 325 -8.24 7.67 4.98
CA SER A 325 -7.67 8.07 6.27
C SER A 325 -8.73 8.07 7.38
N GLU A 326 -9.92 8.63 7.10
CA GLU A 326 -11.07 8.61 8.02
C GLU A 326 -11.50 7.19 8.38
N ARG A 327 -11.63 6.31 7.37
CA ARG A 327 -11.98 4.91 7.58
C ARG A 327 -10.95 4.22 8.47
N LEU A 328 -9.66 4.37 8.17
CA LEU A 328 -8.58 3.76 8.96
C LEU A 328 -8.56 4.27 10.40
N HIS A 329 -8.75 5.57 10.60
CA HIS A 329 -8.80 6.18 11.93
C HIS A 329 -10.00 5.66 12.73
N ARG A 330 -11.18 5.55 12.12
CA ARG A 330 -12.39 4.99 12.75
C ARG A 330 -12.19 3.54 13.19
N ILE A 331 -11.57 2.72 12.35
CA ILE A 331 -11.23 1.32 12.67
C ILE A 331 -10.28 1.28 13.88
N ALA A 332 -9.28 2.15 13.91
CA ALA A 332 -8.34 2.27 15.02
C ALA A 332 -9.06 2.56 16.35
N LEU A 333 -9.97 3.54 16.36
CA LEU A 333 -10.77 3.88 17.54
C LEU A 333 -11.71 2.74 17.97
N GLN A 334 -12.31 2.01 17.02
CA GLN A 334 -13.17 0.85 17.32
C GLN A 334 -12.39 -0.28 18.01
N HIS A 335 -11.19 -0.60 17.55
CA HIS A 335 -10.35 -1.62 18.18
C HIS A 335 -9.92 -1.23 19.60
N GLN A 336 -9.68 0.06 19.83
CA GLN A 336 -9.44 0.58 21.18
C GLN A 336 -10.67 0.44 22.08
N ALA A 337 -11.85 0.86 21.62
CA ALA A 337 -13.09 0.76 22.39
C ALA A 337 -13.44 -0.69 22.74
N ALA A 338 -13.16 -1.62 21.82
CA ALA A 338 -13.33 -3.05 22.03
C ALA A 338 -12.27 -3.67 22.96
N GLY A 339 -11.26 -2.92 23.41
CA GLY A 339 -10.20 -3.42 24.27
C GLY A 339 -9.37 -4.53 23.63
N THR A 340 -9.32 -4.62 22.29
CA THR A 340 -8.66 -5.72 21.60
C THR A 340 -7.14 -5.59 21.78
N PRO A 341 -6.45 -6.55 22.43
CA PRO A 341 -5.02 -6.43 22.72
C PRO A 341 -4.19 -6.60 21.44
N ALA A 342 -3.83 -5.48 20.81
CA ALA A 342 -3.02 -5.45 19.58
C ALA A 342 -1.52 -5.32 19.88
N CYS A 343 -1.17 -4.60 20.94
CA CYS A 343 0.18 -4.33 21.40
C CYS A 343 0.39 -4.91 22.80
N ALA A 344 1.52 -5.58 23.00
CA ALA A 344 1.85 -6.21 24.28
C ALA A 344 2.27 -5.22 25.38
N PHE A 345 2.71 -4.01 24.98
CA PHE A 345 3.16 -2.95 25.86
C PHE A 345 2.79 -1.58 25.27
N ASP A 346 1.67 -1.04 25.73
CA ASP A 346 1.09 0.21 25.28
C ASP A 346 1.27 1.30 26.35
N LEU A 347 2.12 2.29 26.06
CA LEU A 347 2.34 3.43 26.97
C LEU A 347 1.08 4.22 27.23
N HIS A 348 0.14 4.33 26.29
CA HIS A 348 -1.10 5.07 26.50
C HIS A 348 -2.03 4.38 27.51
N ARG A 349 -1.90 3.06 27.70
CA ARG A 349 -2.64 2.32 28.74
C ARG A 349 -2.06 2.55 30.13
N LEU A 350 -0.74 2.64 30.22
CA LEU A 350 -0.01 2.79 31.48
C LEU A 350 0.10 4.27 31.93
N VAL A 351 0.32 5.17 30.98
CA VAL A 351 0.47 6.62 31.17
C VAL A 351 -0.39 7.32 30.11
N PRO A 352 -1.70 7.46 30.36
CA PRO A 352 -2.65 7.95 29.36
C PRO A 352 -2.39 9.40 28.98
N VAL A 353 -2.54 9.68 27.68
CA VAL A 353 -2.51 11.03 27.13
C VAL A 353 -3.85 11.69 27.48
N PRO A 354 -3.87 12.87 28.13
CA PRO A 354 -5.11 13.53 28.55
C PRO A 354 -5.98 13.97 27.36
N GLY A 355 -7.30 14.00 27.56
CA GLY A 355 -8.30 14.46 26.58
C GLY A 355 -7.94 15.76 25.86
N PRO A 356 -7.58 16.85 26.56
CA PRO A 356 -7.21 18.12 25.93
C PRO A 356 -6.00 18.01 24.98
N ILE A 357 -5.07 17.08 25.27
CA ILE A 357 -3.91 16.83 24.41
C ILE A 357 -4.29 15.97 23.19
N LEU A 358 -5.21 15.02 23.39
CA LEU A 358 -5.77 14.22 22.29
C LEU A 358 -6.55 15.08 21.30
N GLU A 359 -7.32 16.04 21.79
CA GLU A 359 -8.07 17.04 21.01
C GLU A 359 -7.17 17.97 20.21
N ALA A 360 -6.03 18.37 20.78
CA ALA A 360 -5.05 19.19 20.06
C ALA A 360 -4.44 18.48 18.84
N GLY A 361 -4.52 17.14 18.78
CA GLY A 361 -4.02 16.34 17.66
C GLY A 361 -2.51 16.10 17.69
N ALA A 362 -2.09 15.08 16.94
CA ALA A 362 -0.72 14.55 16.95
C ALA A 362 0.35 15.55 16.51
N ASP A 363 -0.01 16.50 15.65
CA ASP A 363 0.90 17.49 15.07
C ASP A 363 1.04 18.76 15.94
N SER A 364 0.28 18.87 17.03
CA SER A 364 0.32 20.06 17.87
C SER A 364 1.61 20.14 18.68
N ARG A 365 2.09 21.38 18.89
CA ARG A 365 3.21 21.64 19.80
C ARG A 365 2.89 21.23 21.23
N ALA A 366 1.62 21.34 21.64
CA ALA A 366 1.15 20.90 22.95
C ALA A 366 1.28 19.38 23.12
N ALA A 367 0.87 18.58 22.13
CA ALA A 367 1.05 17.14 22.15
C ALA A 367 2.52 16.73 22.17
N ALA A 368 3.35 17.33 21.31
CA ALA A 368 4.78 17.06 21.30
C ALA A 368 5.45 17.38 22.65
N ALA A 369 5.15 18.54 23.25
CA ALA A 369 5.68 18.94 24.55
C ALA A 369 5.22 18.01 25.67
N TRP A 370 3.94 17.62 25.66
CA TRP A 370 3.39 16.71 26.67
C TRP A 370 4.06 15.33 26.59
N LEU A 371 4.16 14.76 25.39
CA LEU A 371 4.81 13.45 25.18
C LEU A 371 6.28 13.50 25.58
N GLN A 372 7.01 14.57 25.23
CA GLN A 372 8.40 14.72 25.67
C GLN A 372 8.52 14.77 27.20
N ALA A 373 7.65 15.51 27.88
CA ALA A 373 7.70 15.68 29.32
C ALA A 373 7.28 14.41 30.09
N HIS A 374 6.27 13.68 29.60
CA HIS A 374 5.65 12.57 30.34
C HIS A 374 6.11 11.19 29.87
N TRP A 375 6.44 11.05 28.60
CA TRP A 375 6.94 9.80 28.04
C TRP A 375 8.44 9.82 27.79
N GLY A 376 9.03 10.99 27.52
CA GLY A 376 10.43 11.12 27.12
C GLY A 376 10.66 10.95 25.62
N THR A 377 9.61 10.65 24.87
CA THR A 377 9.66 10.34 23.44
C THR A 377 8.58 11.13 22.71
N LEU A 378 8.88 11.58 21.50
CA LEU A 378 7.95 12.39 20.69
C LEU A 378 6.91 11.57 19.92
N LEU A 379 7.07 10.25 19.89
CA LEU A 379 6.24 9.31 19.14
C LEU A 379 5.92 8.09 20.01
N PRO A 380 4.81 7.37 19.71
CA PRO A 380 4.50 6.10 20.34
C PRO A 380 5.55 5.03 20.01
N LEU A 381 5.61 4.01 20.87
CA LEU A 381 6.54 2.89 20.70
C LEU A 381 6.22 2.09 19.43
N ARG A 382 7.27 1.58 18.78
CA ARG A 382 7.17 0.75 17.58
C ARG A 382 7.74 -0.64 17.83
N ARG A 383 7.25 -1.62 17.05
CA ARG A 383 7.72 -3.02 17.05
C ARG A 383 7.85 -3.58 18.48
N VAL A 384 6.73 -3.52 19.20
CA VAL A 384 6.65 -4.01 20.58
C VAL A 384 6.49 -5.53 20.57
N GLU A 385 7.54 -6.22 20.96
CA GLU A 385 7.58 -7.66 21.10
C GLU A 385 7.59 -8.02 22.60
N VAL A 386 6.95 -9.13 22.93
CA VAL A 386 7.00 -9.69 24.28
C VAL A 386 7.51 -11.11 24.22
N GLU A 387 8.57 -11.37 24.98
CA GLU A 387 9.05 -12.70 25.24
C GLU A 387 8.56 -13.09 26.65
N ALA A 388 7.55 -13.96 26.67
CA ALA A 388 7.15 -14.64 27.90
C ALA A 388 8.05 -15.87 28.07
N PRO A 389 8.76 -16.04 29.20
CA PRO A 389 9.59 -17.21 29.41
C PRO A 389 8.74 -18.49 29.37
N ARG A 390 9.28 -19.52 28.71
CA ARG A 390 8.67 -20.85 28.55
C ARG A 390 8.77 -21.72 29.82
N ASP A 391 9.39 -21.22 30.89
CA ASP A 391 9.69 -21.99 32.09
C ASP A 391 8.44 -22.08 32.99
N GLN A 392 7.65 -23.14 32.81
CA GLN A 392 6.39 -23.41 33.52
C GLN A 392 6.61 -23.95 34.95
N ARG A 393 7.85 -23.97 35.44
CA ARG A 393 8.12 -24.36 36.83
C ARG A 393 7.46 -23.34 37.74
N ALA A 394 6.64 -23.81 38.69
CA ALA A 394 5.94 -22.98 39.66
C ALA A 394 6.92 -22.23 40.59
N ARG A 395 7.53 -21.16 40.07
CA ARG A 395 8.36 -20.23 40.83
C ARG A 395 7.46 -19.17 41.43
N ARG A 396 7.75 -18.73 42.65
CA ARG A 396 7.06 -17.61 43.32
C ARG A 396 7.26 -16.26 42.61
N SER A 397 8.22 -16.18 41.68
CA SER A 397 8.56 -14.99 40.89
C SER A 397 8.46 -15.26 39.39
N ALA A 398 7.88 -14.32 38.64
CA ALA A 398 7.86 -14.32 37.18
C ALA A 398 8.78 -13.25 36.60
N ARG A 399 9.15 -13.44 35.33
CA ARG A 399 9.92 -12.49 34.53
C ARG A 399 9.21 -12.28 33.19
N LEU A 400 9.16 -11.06 32.71
CA LEU A 400 8.58 -10.69 31.42
C LEU A 400 9.54 -9.76 30.69
N VAL A 401 9.83 -10.03 29.43
CA VAL A 401 10.79 -9.24 28.66
C VAL A 401 10.06 -8.59 27.48
N TYR A 402 10.14 -7.27 27.41
CA TYR A 402 9.63 -6.47 26.31
C TYR A 402 10.79 -5.94 25.48
N ARG A 403 10.64 -5.98 24.17
CA ARG A 403 11.55 -5.33 23.22
C ARG A 403 10.75 -4.34 22.40
N PHE A 404 11.18 -3.09 22.34
CA PHE A 404 10.48 -2.06 21.58
C PHE A 404 11.44 -0.99 21.08
N TRP A 405 10.95 -0.17 20.16
CA TRP A 405 11.68 0.97 19.61
C TRP A 405 11.02 2.27 20.03
N SER A 406 11.83 3.20 20.52
CA SER A 406 11.40 4.53 20.91
C SER A 406 12.12 5.59 20.07
N ALA A 407 11.44 6.72 19.84
CA ALA A 407 11.97 7.83 19.08
C ALA A 407 12.89 8.68 19.97
N GLU A 408 14.10 8.93 19.47
CA GLU A 408 15.23 9.71 20.01
C GLU A 408 15.84 9.13 21.30
N TRP A 409 15.00 8.75 22.26
CA TRP A 409 15.42 8.37 23.61
C TRP A 409 14.62 7.18 24.12
N THR A 410 15.12 6.54 25.18
CA THR A 410 14.33 5.60 25.98
C THR A 410 13.18 6.35 26.66
N PRO A 411 11.96 5.78 26.76
CA PRO A 411 10.83 6.43 27.40
C PRO A 411 10.94 6.44 28.94
N TRP A 412 12.05 6.96 29.47
CA TRP A 412 12.41 6.86 30.88
C TRP A 412 11.38 7.53 31.78
N GLN A 413 10.85 8.70 31.39
CA GLN A 413 9.83 9.43 32.15
C GLN A 413 8.55 8.61 32.32
N ALA A 414 8.10 7.92 31.26
CA ALA A 414 6.96 7.03 31.37
C ALA A 414 7.28 5.84 32.27
N LEU A 415 8.46 5.23 32.11
CA LEU A 415 8.85 4.05 32.87
C LEU A 415 9.05 4.36 34.36
N GLU A 416 9.59 5.52 34.73
CA GLU A 416 9.65 6.01 36.11
C GLU A 416 8.26 6.09 36.73
N ARG A 417 7.31 6.71 36.04
CA ARG A 417 5.93 6.81 36.52
C ARG A 417 5.27 5.43 36.67
N VAL A 418 5.55 4.53 35.74
CA VAL A 418 5.09 3.13 35.82
C VAL A 418 5.70 2.43 37.04
N ARG A 419 6.99 2.63 37.33
CA ARG A 419 7.64 2.07 38.53
C ARG A 419 6.97 2.55 39.80
N THR A 420 6.60 3.83 39.89
CA THR A 420 5.87 4.37 41.05
C THR A 420 4.51 3.71 41.24
N ASN A 421 3.80 3.40 40.15
CA ASN A 421 2.47 2.77 40.19
C ASN A 421 2.52 1.24 40.45
N TRP A 422 3.70 0.62 40.33
CA TRP A 422 3.91 -0.82 40.49
C TRP A 422 5.14 -1.11 41.39
N PRO A 423 5.11 -0.68 42.67
CA PRO A 423 6.26 -0.77 43.57
C PRO A 423 6.73 -2.20 43.85
N GLU A 424 5.86 -3.19 43.68
CA GLU A 424 6.15 -4.61 43.86
C GLU A 424 6.93 -5.24 42.68
N LEU A 425 7.16 -4.49 41.60
CA LEU A 425 7.85 -4.94 40.39
C LEU A 425 9.21 -4.24 40.24
N VAL A 426 10.18 -5.00 39.77
CA VAL A 426 11.50 -4.50 39.40
C VAL A 426 11.56 -4.33 37.88
N PHE A 427 11.98 -3.15 37.45
CA PHE A 427 12.11 -2.77 36.04
C PHE A 427 13.59 -2.57 35.70
N ASP A 428 14.16 -3.46 34.87
CA ASP A 428 15.51 -3.34 34.31
C ASP A 428 15.41 -2.86 32.85
N ILE A 429 16.02 -1.72 32.57
CA ILE A 429 15.87 -0.99 31.30
C ILE A 429 17.23 -0.94 30.61
N ARG A 430 17.32 -1.58 29.44
CA ARG A 430 18.57 -1.69 28.67
C ARG A 430 18.38 -1.10 27.27
N PRO A 431 18.72 0.18 27.07
CA PRO A 431 18.77 0.76 25.73
C PRO A 431 19.98 0.26 24.96
N GLN A 432 19.78 0.04 23.66
CA GLN A 432 20.84 -0.26 22.72
C GLN A 432 21.07 0.96 21.85
N TYR A 433 21.98 1.82 22.29
CA TYR A 433 22.47 2.92 21.48
C TYR A 433 23.44 2.35 20.45
N ALA A 434 23.14 2.52 19.16
CA ALA A 434 24.09 2.17 18.12
C ALA A 434 25.36 3.02 18.33
N ARG A 435 26.52 2.38 18.54
CA ARG A 435 27.80 3.10 18.58
C ARG A 435 28.03 3.72 17.20
N ALA A 436 28.14 5.05 17.15
CA ALA A 436 28.59 5.77 15.96
C ALA A 436 29.97 5.23 15.54
N GLY A 437 29.99 4.35 14.54
CA GLY A 437 31.21 3.66 14.12
C GLY A 437 30.99 2.38 13.31
N THR A 438 29.81 1.76 13.38
CA THR A 438 29.43 0.71 12.44
C THR A 438 28.15 1.14 11.74
N GLY A 439 28.21 1.29 10.42
CA GLY A 439 27.15 1.78 9.55
C GLY A 439 25.92 0.87 9.48
N LYS A 440 25.23 0.74 10.61
CA LYS A 440 23.88 0.19 10.72
C LYS A 440 22.94 1.35 11.01
N THR A 441 22.89 2.28 10.07
CA THR A 441 21.82 3.28 10.00
C THR A 441 20.50 2.56 9.84
N ALA A 442 19.45 3.04 10.51
CA ALA A 442 18.09 2.48 10.53
C ALA A 442 17.39 2.34 9.16
N ASP A 443 18.06 2.68 8.07
CA ASP A 443 17.69 2.39 6.68
C ASP A 443 18.21 1.05 6.14
N ALA A 444 19.10 0.43 6.90
CA ALA A 444 19.38 -0.98 6.80
C ALA A 444 18.45 -1.59 7.86
N ALA A 445 17.28 -1.97 7.42
CA ALA A 445 16.30 -2.86 8.02
C ALA A 445 15.76 -3.71 6.90
#